data_AF-A0A662FL26-F1
#
_entry.id   AF-A0A662FL26-F1
#
_cell.length_a   1.000
_cell.length_b   1.000
_cell.length_c   1.000
_cell.angle_alpha   90.00
_cell.angle_beta   90.00
_cell.angle_gamma   90.00
#
_symmetry.space_group_name_H-M   'P 1'
#
loop_
_entity.id
_entity.type
_entity.pdbx_description
1 polymer ?
#
loop_
_entity_poly.entity_id
_entity_poly.type
_entity_poly.pdbx_seq_one_letter_code
_entity_poly.pdbx_strand_id
1 'polypeptide(L)'
;MSEEPEKPIEERLLQKKTEEAKEDPLKKQLENLIIEKKLKQKEIAATLGISVYEVSNLLGKYNLRNIYHQIQREQPKKKLQELIENGLTPKEIAQKMGRPQKQIYQMILSSGLKETYNLKQKEKELEIKSRLIEIIEGPEQLTLQEISNHFGKSTTWLSSFLKKHDLKRLWKVNQKRKRKLQKKQQKVEQIEELIEQGLTQREIAKRFNITHQRISQIIRESCLYEKWKETKISKRNEKKRYKKIKQELIFMILHQTAKREQNIPFQKALEYKYSSKKSIRETLETLTKFFDLCYSGKTYTITALSKETGLTEQIIGYILRKMPEVPRPYKLRQRTVLRKEQEELIKRASETELNIRDISYFLKLPLYVISKRLKSNTKESYRLPSQIYEAQDLGFTIKEIAELLDIKEDKVKKELELRAEKEPKIKQALTQIYQKKFEKPYL
;
A
#
# COMPACT_ATOMS: atom_id res chain seq x y z
N MET A 1 51.58 0.34 -100.36
CA MET A 1 50.67 1.19 -99.56
C MET A 1 51.50 1.82 -98.47
N SER A 2 51.94 3.04 -98.70
CA SER A 2 52.83 3.78 -97.82
C SER A 2 51.99 4.37 -96.70
N GLU A 3 52.19 3.89 -95.47
CA GLU A 3 51.61 4.50 -94.27
C GLU A 3 52.22 5.89 -94.09
N GLU A 4 51.37 6.93 -94.12
CA GLU A 4 51.79 8.28 -93.76
C GLU A 4 52.22 8.30 -92.28
N PRO A 5 53.42 8.82 -91.95
CA PRO A 5 53.88 8.89 -90.58
C PRO A 5 52.92 9.79 -89.77
N GLU A 6 52.35 9.22 -88.70
CA GLU A 6 51.54 9.98 -87.75
C GLU A 6 52.36 11.14 -87.17
N LYS A 7 51.86 12.36 -87.36
CA LYS A 7 52.48 13.56 -86.80
C LYS A 7 52.58 13.46 -85.28
N PRO A 8 53.69 13.95 -84.67
CA PRO A 8 53.89 13.95 -83.22
C PRO A 8 52.69 14.54 -82.48
N ILE A 9 52.29 13.93 -81.35
CA ILE A 9 51.20 14.40 -80.49
C ILE A 9 51.37 15.88 -80.11
N GLU A 10 52.61 16.36 -80.02
CA GLU A 10 52.96 17.76 -79.75
C GLU A 10 52.57 18.71 -80.89
N GLU A 11 52.68 18.31 -82.16
CA GLU A 11 52.21 19.11 -83.30
C GLU A 11 50.67 19.16 -83.37
N ARG A 12 49.98 18.07 -83.02
CA ARG A 12 48.51 18.06 -82.92
C ARG A 12 48.02 18.96 -81.77
N LEU A 13 48.75 19.04 -80.65
CA LEU A 13 48.45 19.94 -79.53
C LEU A 13 48.79 21.41 -79.85
N LEU A 14 49.85 21.67 -80.63
CA LEU A 14 50.21 23.00 -81.10
C LEU A 14 49.21 23.53 -82.15
N GLN A 15 48.72 22.68 -83.04
CA GLN A 15 47.68 23.01 -84.01
C GLN A 15 46.34 23.32 -83.31
N LYS A 16 45.96 22.56 -82.28
CA LYS A 16 44.76 22.84 -81.49
C LYS A 16 44.87 24.15 -80.69
N LYS A 17 46.05 24.44 -80.11
CA LYS A 17 46.33 25.72 -79.44
C LYS A 17 46.40 26.92 -80.39
N THR A 18 46.84 26.72 -81.64
CA THR A 18 46.88 27.79 -82.65
C THR A 18 45.53 28.03 -83.33
N GLU A 19 44.67 27.01 -83.43
CA GLU A 19 43.25 27.18 -83.79
C GLU A 19 42.44 27.86 -82.66
N GLU A 20 42.71 27.53 -81.39
CA GLU A 20 42.16 28.23 -80.22
C GLU A 20 42.65 29.69 -80.08
N ALA A 21 43.78 30.05 -80.72
CA ALA A 21 44.33 31.41 -80.72
C ALA A 21 43.70 32.33 -81.79
N LYS A 22 42.90 31.80 -82.72
CA LYS A 22 42.10 32.57 -83.68
C LYS A 22 40.62 32.65 -83.29
N GLU A 23 40.25 32.13 -82.13
CA GLU A 23 38.89 32.30 -81.64
C GLU A 23 38.65 33.73 -81.21
N ASP A 24 37.60 34.33 -81.78
CA ASP A 24 37.09 35.65 -81.45
C ASP A 24 37.01 35.81 -79.92
N PRO A 25 37.75 36.76 -79.31
CA PRO A 25 37.78 36.91 -77.86
C PRO A 25 36.38 37.13 -77.26
N LEU A 26 35.47 37.70 -78.06
CA LEU A 26 34.07 37.88 -77.70
C LEU A 26 33.32 36.54 -77.54
N LYS A 27 33.64 35.52 -78.37
CA LYS A 27 33.08 34.16 -78.26
C LYS A 27 33.46 33.52 -76.94
N LYS A 28 34.75 33.52 -76.58
CA LYS A 28 35.26 32.96 -75.31
C LYS A 28 34.65 33.65 -74.10
N GLN A 29 34.54 34.98 -74.15
CA GLN A 29 33.89 35.74 -73.10
C GLN A 29 32.41 35.35 -72.95
N LEU A 30 31.69 35.21 -74.07
CA LEU A 30 30.28 34.81 -74.07
C LEU A 30 30.10 33.38 -73.54
N GLU A 31 30.97 32.44 -73.92
CA GLU A 31 30.98 31.07 -73.40
C GLU A 31 31.20 31.02 -71.90
N ASN A 32 32.17 31.78 -71.36
CA ASN A 32 32.39 31.88 -69.92
C ASN A 32 31.13 32.39 -69.20
N LEU A 33 30.53 33.49 -69.69
CA LEU A 33 29.33 34.06 -69.09
C LEU A 33 28.13 33.10 -69.09
N ILE A 34 28.05 32.19 -70.08
CA ILE A 34 26.96 31.21 -70.23
C ILE A 34 27.24 29.93 -69.44
N ILE A 35 28.44 29.38 -69.53
CA ILE A 35 28.78 28.06 -68.99
C ILE A 35 29.19 28.17 -67.53
N GLU A 36 30.13 29.07 -67.22
CA GLU A 36 30.67 29.24 -65.87
C GLU A 36 29.71 30.07 -65.03
N LYS A 37 29.35 31.27 -65.51
CA LYS A 37 28.52 32.21 -64.72
C LYS A 37 27.01 31.99 -64.87
N LYS A 38 26.58 31.25 -65.90
CA LYS A 38 25.18 30.86 -66.13
C LYS A 38 24.19 32.03 -66.15
N LEU A 39 24.64 33.17 -66.66
CA LEU A 39 23.88 34.41 -66.70
C LEU A 39 22.71 34.36 -67.70
N LYS A 40 21.65 35.10 -67.42
CA LYS A 40 20.54 35.32 -68.38
C LYS A 40 20.97 36.32 -69.46
N GLN A 41 20.34 36.31 -70.63
CA GLN A 41 20.66 37.26 -71.71
C GLN A 41 20.65 38.73 -71.27
N LYS A 42 19.76 39.13 -70.34
CA LYS A 42 19.73 40.48 -69.76
C LYS A 42 20.98 40.79 -68.92
N GLU A 43 21.44 39.83 -68.14
CA GLU A 43 22.64 39.96 -67.31
C GLU A 43 23.90 39.94 -68.18
N ILE A 44 23.94 39.08 -69.20
CA ILE A 44 25.01 39.04 -70.20
C ILE A 44 25.09 40.37 -70.94
N ALA A 45 23.95 40.90 -71.40
CA ALA A 45 23.84 42.20 -72.07
C ALA A 45 24.41 43.33 -71.21
N ALA A 46 23.99 43.39 -69.93
CA ALA A 46 24.52 44.37 -68.97
C ALA A 46 26.03 44.20 -68.72
N THR A 47 26.53 42.96 -68.65
CA THR A 47 27.95 42.66 -68.40
C THR A 47 28.83 43.06 -69.59
N LEU A 48 28.31 42.89 -70.81
CA LEU A 48 29.03 43.18 -72.05
C LEU A 48 28.79 44.61 -72.58
N GLY A 49 27.90 45.38 -71.95
CA GLY A 49 27.55 46.73 -72.41
C GLY A 49 26.82 46.75 -73.76
N ILE A 50 26.12 45.67 -74.13
CA ILE A 50 25.41 45.52 -75.40
C ILE A 50 23.91 45.30 -75.16
N SER A 51 23.11 45.39 -76.21
CA SER A 51 21.67 45.12 -76.14
C SER A 51 21.37 43.61 -76.02
N VAL A 52 20.21 43.26 -75.45
CA VAL A 52 19.73 41.87 -75.37
C VAL A 52 19.57 41.24 -76.76
N TYR A 53 19.19 42.06 -77.75
CA TYR A 53 19.08 41.64 -79.14
C TYR A 53 20.43 41.23 -79.72
N GLU A 54 21.48 42.02 -79.48
CA GLU A 54 22.85 41.68 -79.89
C GLU A 54 23.34 40.40 -79.22
N VAL A 55 23.05 40.18 -77.93
CA VAL A 55 23.36 38.89 -77.26
C VAL A 55 22.70 37.72 -78.00
N SER A 56 21.44 37.85 -78.42
CA SER A 56 20.72 36.80 -79.17
C SER A 56 21.34 36.52 -80.55
N ASN A 57 21.82 37.58 -81.22
CA ASN A 57 22.52 37.46 -82.50
C ASN A 57 23.89 36.81 -82.32
N LEU A 58 24.65 37.19 -81.30
CA LEU A 58 25.94 36.57 -80.98
C LEU A 58 25.79 35.09 -80.61
N LEU A 59 24.75 34.73 -79.84
CA LEU A 59 24.42 33.33 -79.56
C LEU A 59 24.13 32.53 -80.83
N GLY A 60 23.49 33.13 -81.83
CA GLY A 60 23.26 32.52 -83.14
C GLY A 60 24.55 32.42 -83.95
N LYS A 61 25.30 33.52 -84.07
CA LYS A 61 26.57 33.65 -84.81
C LYS A 61 27.61 32.61 -84.36
N TYR A 62 27.69 32.35 -83.05
CA TYR A 62 28.65 31.40 -82.48
C TYR A 62 28.07 30.00 -82.23
N ASN A 63 26.86 29.68 -82.70
CA ASN A 63 26.19 28.39 -82.46
C ASN A 63 25.99 28.01 -80.97
N LEU A 64 26.01 29.01 -80.07
CA LEU A 64 25.84 28.81 -78.63
C LEU A 64 24.37 28.78 -78.19
N ARG A 65 23.42 29.03 -79.10
CA ARG A 65 21.98 29.11 -78.80
C ARG A 65 21.45 27.82 -78.15
N ASN A 66 21.86 26.65 -78.63
CA ASN A 66 21.44 25.36 -78.06
C ASN A 66 22.00 25.13 -76.65
N ILE A 67 23.31 25.39 -76.46
CA ILE A 67 24.00 25.28 -75.17
C ILE A 67 23.37 26.23 -74.15
N TYR A 68 23.13 27.48 -74.56
CA TYR A 68 22.43 28.47 -73.75
C TYR A 68 21.05 27.98 -73.30
N HIS A 69 20.21 27.51 -74.24
CA HIS A 69 18.88 27.01 -73.90
C HIS A 69 18.92 25.75 -73.01
N GLN A 70 19.91 24.87 -73.21
CA GLN A 70 20.10 23.70 -72.35
C GLN A 70 20.44 24.12 -70.92
N ILE A 71 21.41 25.01 -70.72
CA ILE A 71 21.81 25.52 -69.41
C ILE A 71 20.65 26.24 -68.71
N GLN A 72 19.90 27.06 -69.45
CA GLN A 72 18.73 27.76 -68.91
C GLN A 72 17.56 26.82 -68.57
N ARG A 73 17.50 25.62 -69.15
CA ARG A 73 16.55 24.56 -68.75
C ARG A 73 17.05 23.72 -67.57
N GLU A 74 18.35 23.46 -67.49
CA GLU A 74 18.96 22.68 -66.40
C GLU A 74 18.99 23.42 -65.06
N GLN A 75 19.22 24.73 -65.08
CA GLN A 75 19.26 25.57 -63.88
C GLN A 75 17.96 25.47 -63.03
N PRO A 76 16.75 25.73 -63.59
CA PRO A 76 15.50 25.53 -62.87
C PRO A 76 15.26 24.08 -62.47
N LYS A 77 15.71 23.10 -63.27
CA LYS A 77 15.55 21.68 -62.97
C LYS A 77 16.39 21.27 -61.75
N LYS A 78 17.67 21.67 -61.69
CA LYS A 78 18.55 21.40 -60.54
C LYS A 78 18.02 22.05 -59.26
N LYS A 79 17.64 23.33 -59.33
CA LYS A 79 17.02 24.03 -58.20
C LYS A 79 15.71 23.37 -57.76
N LEU A 80 14.87 22.93 -58.70
CA LEU A 80 13.65 22.20 -58.40
C LEU A 80 13.94 20.87 -57.70
N GLN A 81 14.93 20.12 -58.18
CA GLN A 81 15.36 18.86 -57.58
C GLN A 81 15.85 19.06 -56.14
N GLU A 82 16.71 20.05 -55.89
CA GLU A 82 17.19 20.39 -54.55
C GLU A 82 16.05 20.73 -53.59
N LEU A 83 15.05 21.48 -54.04
CA LEU A 83 13.87 21.81 -53.22
C LEU A 83 12.99 20.58 -52.94
N ILE A 84 12.93 19.63 -53.87
CA ILE A 84 12.21 18.35 -53.67
C ILE A 84 12.95 17.45 -52.70
N GLU A 85 14.28 17.38 -52.80
CA GLU A 85 15.14 16.62 -51.90
C GLU A 85 15.04 17.13 -50.45
N ASN A 86 14.84 18.44 -50.29
CA ASN A 86 14.51 19.08 -49.01
C ASN A 86 13.07 18.85 -48.52
N GLY A 87 12.25 18.08 -49.25
CA GLY A 87 10.90 17.70 -48.83
C GLY A 87 9.87 18.84 -48.88
N LEU A 88 10.10 19.87 -49.69
CA LEU A 88 9.15 20.99 -49.83
C LEU A 88 7.91 20.55 -50.63
N THR A 89 6.77 21.12 -50.25
CA THR A 89 5.51 20.97 -50.98
C THR A 89 5.50 21.85 -52.23
N PRO A 90 4.71 21.52 -53.27
CA PRO A 90 4.62 22.32 -54.49
C PRO A 90 4.22 23.78 -54.24
N LYS A 91 3.48 24.06 -53.16
CA LYS A 91 3.13 25.42 -52.74
C LYS A 91 4.35 26.18 -52.20
N GLU A 92 5.15 25.55 -51.36
CA GLU A 92 6.38 26.15 -50.81
C GLU A 92 7.45 26.32 -51.91
N ILE A 93 7.56 25.35 -52.82
CA ILE A 93 8.42 25.43 -54.02
C ILE A 93 7.97 26.59 -54.91
N ALA A 94 6.67 26.71 -55.18
CA ALA A 94 6.08 27.79 -55.95
C ALA A 94 6.45 29.17 -55.36
N GLN A 95 6.31 29.32 -54.04
CA GLN A 95 6.70 30.53 -53.32
C GLN A 95 8.20 30.82 -53.44
N LYS A 96 9.07 29.82 -53.23
CA LYS A 96 10.53 29.98 -53.34
C LYS A 96 11.03 30.23 -54.76
N MET A 97 10.33 29.70 -55.77
CA MET A 97 10.71 29.86 -57.18
C MET A 97 10.04 31.07 -57.85
N GLY A 98 9.10 31.75 -57.16
CA GLY A 98 8.32 32.84 -57.75
C GLY A 98 7.46 32.39 -58.93
N ARG A 99 6.92 31.16 -58.88
CA ARG A 99 6.15 30.56 -59.99
C ARG A 99 4.81 30.03 -59.49
N PRO A 100 3.76 30.01 -60.33
CA PRO A 100 2.49 29.40 -59.97
C PRO A 100 2.64 27.90 -59.67
N GLN A 101 1.91 27.40 -58.68
CA GLN A 101 1.95 25.98 -58.26
C GLN A 101 1.68 25.01 -59.42
N LYS A 102 0.74 25.35 -60.32
CA LYS A 102 0.46 24.55 -61.53
C LYS A 102 1.69 24.37 -62.42
N GLN A 103 2.52 25.43 -62.55
CA GLN A 103 3.74 25.37 -63.34
C GLN A 103 4.80 24.50 -62.67
N ILE A 104 4.93 24.56 -61.34
CA ILE A 104 5.82 23.66 -60.59
C ILE A 104 5.45 22.20 -60.82
N TYR A 105 4.17 21.85 -60.78
CA TYR A 105 3.73 20.49 -61.09
C TYR A 105 4.11 20.05 -62.50
N GLN A 106 3.89 20.91 -63.51
CA GLN A 106 4.30 20.61 -64.88
C GLN A 106 5.82 20.43 -64.99
N MET A 107 6.61 21.23 -64.26
CA MET A 107 8.06 21.08 -64.23
C MET A 107 8.49 19.76 -63.58
N ILE A 108 7.85 19.33 -62.49
CA ILE A 108 8.12 18.03 -61.84
C ILE A 108 7.87 16.89 -62.83
N LEU A 109 6.75 16.93 -63.55
CA LEU A 109 6.37 15.90 -64.54
C LEU A 109 7.31 15.89 -65.75
N SER A 110 7.52 17.05 -66.39
CA SER A 110 8.36 17.15 -67.60
C SER A 110 9.85 16.90 -67.34
N SER A 111 10.31 17.07 -66.09
CA SER A 111 11.71 16.85 -65.73
C SER A 111 12.04 15.42 -65.31
N GLY A 112 11.04 14.52 -65.25
CA GLY A 112 11.22 13.15 -64.76
C GLY A 112 11.40 13.02 -63.24
N LEU A 113 11.07 14.06 -62.46
CA LEU A 113 11.30 14.11 -61.01
C LEU A 113 10.09 13.60 -60.18
N LYS A 114 9.07 13.04 -60.84
CA LYS A 114 7.83 12.59 -60.21
C LYS A 114 8.08 11.53 -59.14
N GLU A 115 8.94 10.56 -59.42
CA GLU A 115 9.27 9.46 -58.50
C GLU A 115 10.04 9.97 -57.29
N THR A 116 11.09 10.78 -57.51
CA THR A 116 11.86 11.42 -56.44
C THR A 116 10.97 12.25 -55.53
N TYR A 117 10.04 13.01 -56.10
CA TYR A 117 9.05 13.78 -55.33
C TYR A 117 8.13 12.88 -54.50
N ASN A 118 7.57 11.82 -55.10
CA ASN A 118 6.69 10.90 -54.38
C ASN A 118 7.43 10.18 -53.23
N LEU A 119 8.68 9.77 -53.45
CA LEU A 119 9.54 9.16 -52.43
C LEU A 119 9.75 10.12 -51.25
N LYS A 120 10.14 11.37 -51.54
CA LYS A 120 10.37 12.39 -50.49
C LYS A 120 9.10 12.75 -49.72
N GLN A 121 7.94 12.81 -50.38
CA GLN A 121 6.67 13.01 -49.68
C GLN A 121 6.31 11.82 -48.78
N LYS A 122 6.61 10.58 -49.21
CA LYS A 122 6.40 9.37 -48.40
C LYS A 122 7.34 9.33 -47.18
N GLU A 123 8.60 9.74 -47.33
CA GLU A 123 9.55 9.88 -46.20
C GLU A 123 9.03 10.87 -45.16
N LYS A 124 8.62 12.07 -45.59
CA LYS A 124 8.05 13.10 -44.71
C LYS A 124 6.74 12.64 -44.04
N GLU A 125 5.90 11.92 -44.78
CA GLU A 125 4.68 11.31 -44.24
C GLU A 125 5.00 10.27 -43.16
N LEU A 126 6.02 9.43 -43.36
CA LEU A 126 6.48 8.47 -42.35
C LEU A 126 7.08 9.17 -41.13
N GLU A 127 7.86 10.23 -41.32
CA GLU A 127 8.39 11.03 -40.21
C GLU A 127 7.27 11.64 -39.36
N ILE A 128 6.28 12.25 -40.01
CA ILE A 128 5.10 12.80 -39.32
C ILE A 128 4.34 11.68 -38.60
N LYS A 129 4.19 10.51 -39.23
CA LYS A 129 3.55 9.34 -38.62
C LYS A 129 4.30 8.90 -37.36
N SER A 130 5.62 8.79 -37.40
CA SER A 130 6.44 8.38 -36.24
C SER A 130 6.30 9.39 -35.09
N ARG A 131 6.44 10.69 -35.36
CA ARG A 131 6.24 11.73 -34.35
C ARG A 131 4.83 11.73 -33.77
N LEU A 132 3.81 11.44 -34.58
CA LEU A 132 2.43 11.28 -34.12
C LEU A 132 2.26 10.10 -33.18
N ILE A 133 2.90 8.97 -33.47
CA ILE A 133 2.89 7.80 -32.59
C ILE A 133 3.53 8.15 -31.25
N GLU A 134 4.70 8.79 -31.26
CA GLU A 134 5.39 9.25 -30.05
C GLU A 134 4.50 10.17 -29.20
N ILE A 135 3.81 11.13 -29.81
CA ILE A 135 2.88 12.01 -29.09
C ILE A 135 1.65 11.26 -28.55
N ILE A 136 1.11 10.30 -29.31
CA ILE A 136 -0.09 9.54 -28.91
C ILE A 136 0.21 8.57 -27.77
N GLU A 137 1.40 7.97 -27.77
CA GLU A 137 1.86 7.01 -26.77
C GLU A 137 2.56 7.68 -25.58
N GLY A 138 3.04 8.91 -25.78
CA GLY A 138 3.71 9.71 -24.78
C GLY A 138 2.86 10.04 -23.54
N PRO A 139 3.53 10.48 -22.45
CA PRO A 139 2.87 10.81 -21.19
C PRO A 139 1.97 12.05 -21.31
N GLU A 140 2.30 12.96 -22.22
CA GLU A 140 1.59 14.22 -22.43
C GLU A 140 0.15 13.99 -22.93
N GLN A 141 -0.77 14.81 -22.43
CA GLN A 141 -2.21 14.66 -22.69
C GLN A 141 -2.69 15.69 -23.71
N LEU A 142 -2.06 15.68 -24.89
CA LEU A 142 -2.45 16.62 -25.93
C LEU A 142 -3.82 16.26 -26.52
N THR A 143 -4.69 17.25 -26.55
CA THR A 143 -5.95 17.27 -27.28
C THR A 143 -5.68 17.24 -28.78
N LEU A 144 -6.69 16.86 -29.56
CA LEU A 144 -6.57 16.85 -31.02
C LEU A 144 -6.25 18.24 -31.57
N GLN A 145 -6.71 19.30 -30.89
CA GLN A 145 -6.41 20.70 -31.21
C GLN A 145 -4.94 21.05 -30.95
N GLU A 146 -4.38 20.66 -29.80
CA GLU A 146 -2.98 20.92 -29.46
C GLU A 146 -2.02 20.18 -30.38
N ILE A 147 -2.32 18.91 -30.70
CA ILE A 147 -1.55 18.15 -31.69
C ILE A 147 -1.64 18.84 -33.06
N SER A 148 -2.83 19.30 -33.45
CA SER A 148 -3.02 20.03 -34.70
C SER A 148 -2.15 21.29 -34.78
N ASN A 149 -2.13 22.07 -33.69
CA ASN A 149 -1.30 23.27 -33.56
C ASN A 149 0.19 22.93 -33.61
N HIS A 150 0.61 21.85 -32.93
CA HIS A 150 2.00 21.38 -32.91
C HIS A 150 2.53 21.05 -34.32
N PHE A 151 1.69 20.47 -35.18
CA PHE A 151 2.06 20.17 -36.57
C PHE A 151 1.77 21.32 -37.56
N GLY A 152 1.17 22.43 -37.11
CA GLY A 152 0.73 23.51 -37.99
C GLY A 152 -0.29 23.05 -39.03
N LYS A 153 -1.16 22.09 -38.67
CA LYS A 153 -2.20 21.54 -39.55
C LYS A 153 -3.57 21.80 -38.96
N SER A 154 -4.63 21.56 -39.74
CA SER A 154 -6.01 21.59 -39.24
C SER A 154 -6.40 20.26 -38.59
N THR A 155 -7.36 20.30 -37.68
CA THR A 155 -7.86 19.08 -36.99
C THR A 155 -8.51 18.12 -37.98
N THR A 156 -9.13 18.64 -39.04
CA THR A 156 -9.67 17.85 -40.15
C THR A 156 -8.58 17.08 -40.90
N TRP A 157 -7.44 17.72 -41.15
CA TRP A 157 -6.27 17.05 -41.75
C TRP A 157 -5.77 15.95 -40.82
N LEU A 158 -5.61 16.25 -39.53
CA LEU A 158 -5.11 15.30 -38.54
C LEU A 158 -6.03 14.08 -38.41
N SER A 159 -7.34 14.29 -38.34
CA SER A 159 -8.34 13.20 -38.32
C SER A 159 -8.26 12.32 -39.57
N SER A 160 -8.08 12.93 -40.73
CA SER A 160 -7.93 12.20 -42.00
C SER A 160 -6.62 11.41 -42.04
N PHE A 161 -5.52 12.00 -41.55
CA PHE A 161 -4.21 11.38 -41.45
C PHE A 161 -4.23 10.16 -40.50
N LEU A 162 -4.85 10.31 -39.31
CA LEU A 162 -5.03 9.22 -38.37
C LEU A 162 -5.86 8.06 -38.95
N LYS A 163 -6.83 8.37 -39.82
CA LYS A 163 -7.61 7.34 -40.53
C LYS A 163 -6.77 6.66 -41.61
N LYS A 164 -6.00 7.43 -42.40
CA LYS A 164 -5.14 6.92 -43.48
C LYS A 164 -4.09 5.94 -42.99
N HIS A 165 -3.56 6.13 -41.78
CA HIS A 165 -2.49 5.31 -41.20
C HIS A 165 -2.94 4.37 -40.07
N ASP A 166 -4.25 4.12 -39.93
CA ASP A 166 -4.84 3.25 -38.89
C ASP A 166 -4.52 3.64 -37.42
N LEU A 167 -4.04 4.86 -37.20
CA LEU A 167 -3.71 5.38 -35.86
C LEU A 167 -4.96 5.80 -35.06
N LYS A 168 -6.13 5.92 -35.71
CA LYS A 168 -7.39 6.30 -35.05
C LYS A 168 -7.78 5.33 -33.93
N ARG A 169 -7.45 4.03 -34.08
CA ARG A 169 -7.71 3.01 -33.04
C ARG A 169 -6.82 3.21 -31.83
N LEU A 170 -5.51 3.39 -32.05
CA LEU A 170 -4.51 3.67 -31.00
C LEU A 170 -4.91 4.91 -30.19
N TRP A 171 -5.25 6.01 -30.88
CA TRP A 171 -5.70 7.23 -30.23
C TRP A 171 -6.94 7.02 -29.35
N LYS A 172 -7.97 6.32 -29.84
CA LYS A 172 -9.18 6.01 -29.05
C LYS A 172 -8.88 5.14 -27.83
N VAL A 173 -8.01 4.14 -27.97
CA VAL A 173 -7.61 3.25 -26.86
C VAL A 173 -6.87 4.04 -25.79
N ASN A 174 -5.89 4.87 -26.17
CA ASN A 174 -5.14 5.70 -25.23
C ASN A 174 -6.04 6.74 -24.54
N GLN A 175 -6.95 7.39 -25.27
CA GLN A 175 -7.96 8.28 -24.68
C GLN A 175 -8.85 7.55 -23.64
N LYS A 176 -9.32 6.34 -23.96
CA LYS A 176 -10.11 5.53 -23.02
C LYS A 176 -9.29 5.13 -21.79
N ARG A 177 -8.02 4.75 -21.95
CA ARG A 177 -7.10 4.43 -20.85
C ARG A 177 -6.87 5.64 -19.96
N LYS A 178 -6.62 6.82 -20.55
CA LYS A 178 -6.42 8.10 -19.84
C LYS A 178 -7.66 8.49 -19.02
N ARG A 179 -8.85 8.47 -19.62
CA ARG A 179 -10.11 8.73 -18.89
C ARG A 179 -10.34 7.77 -17.72
N LYS A 180 -9.98 6.49 -17.86
CA LYS A 180 -10.05 5.51 -16.76
C LYS A 180 -9.06 5.85 -15.65
N LEU A 181 -7.85 6.29 -15.98
CA LEU A 181 -6.83 6.69 -15.01
C LEU A 181 -7.24 7.95 -14.24
N GLN A 182 -7.73 8.98 -14.93
CA GLN A 182 -8.27 10.19 -14.29
C GLN A 182 -9.43 9.87 -13.34
N LYS A 183 -10.39 9.05 -13.77
CA LYS A 183 -11.48 8.60 -12.87
C LYS A 183 -10.97 7.78 -11.69
N LYS A 184 -9.91 6.97 -11.88
CA LYS A 184 -9.26 6.25 -10.78
C LYS A 184 -8.64 7.23 -9.79
N GLN A 185 -7.95 8.26 -10.29
CA GLN A 185 -7.28 9.28 -9.48
C GLN A 185 -8.28 10.11 -8.68
N GLN A 186 -9.31 10.65 -9.32
CA GLN A 186 -10.40 11.38 -8.63
C GLN A 186 -11.06 10.51 -7.55
N LYS A 187 -11.25 9.22 -7.82
CA LYS A 187 -11.79 8.29 -6.83
C LYS A 187 -10.83 8.07 -5.65
N VAL A 188 -9.52 8.07 -5.88
CA VAL A 188 -8.52 7.97 -4.81
C VAL A 188 -8.54 9.22 -3.93
N GLU A 189 -8.57 10.41 -4.53
CA GLU A 189 -8.67 11.70 -3.82
C GLU A 189 -9.92 11.76 -2.94
N GLN A 190 -11.09 11.40 -3.48
CA GLN A 190 -12.31 11.34 -2.70
C GLN A 190 -12.25 10.31 -1.57
N ILE A 191 -11.57 9.17 -1.77
CA ILE A 191 -11.38 8.18 -0.69
C ILE A 191 -10.48 8.75 0.41
N GLU A 192 -9.45 9.50 0.04
CA GLU A 192 -8.55 10.15 0.98
C GLU A 192 -9.28 11.17 1.87
N GLU A 193 -10.13 12.03 1.30
CA GLU A 193 -10.96 12.98 2.04
C GLU A 193 -11.87 12.26 3.07
N LEU A 194 -12.46 11.13 2.71
CA LEU A 194 -13.29 10.34 3.63
C LEU A 194 -12.46 9.67 4.73
N ILE A 195 -11.21 9.32 4.45
CA ILE A 195 -10.26 8.82 5.45
C ILE A 195 -9.93 9.94 6.43
N GLU A 196 -9.71 11.18 5.98
CA GLU A 196 -9.46 12.33 6.84
C GLU A 196 -10.66 12.66 7.74
N GLN A 197 -11.88 12.54 7.20
CA GLN A 197 -13.12 12.59 7.98
C GLN A 197 -13.24 11.41 8.97
N GLY A 198 -12.33 10.44 8.92
CA GLY A 198 -12.22 9.27 9.77
C GLY A 198 -13.36 8.28 9.60
N LEU A 199 -13.87 8.12 8.37
CA LEU A 199 -14.80 7.05 8.06
C LEU A 199 -14.08 5.70 8.05
N THR A 200 -14.82 4.67 8.45
CA THR A 200 -14.38 3.28 8.32
C THR A 200 -14.43 2.84 6.87
N GLN A 201 -13.60 1.85 6.50
CA GLN A 201 -13.61 1.27 5.15
C GLN A 201 -15.00 0.75 4.73
N ARG A 202 -15.83 0.32 5.68
CA ARG A 202 -17.22 -0.13 5.41
C ARG A 202 -18.13 1.02 5.04
N GLU A 203 -18.00 2.16 5.71
CA GLU A 203 -18.78 3.38 5.39
C GLU A 203 -18.34 3.95 4.04
N ILE A 204 -17.03 3.98 3.76
CA ILE A 204 -16.49 4.39 2.46
C ILE A 204 -17.01 3.45 1.35
N ALA A 205 -16.96 2.14 1.58
CA ALA A 205 -17.48 1.13 0.65
C ALA A 205 -18.97 1.35 0.33
N LYS A 206 -19.78 1.65 1.34
CA LYS A 206 -21.21 1.97 1.17
C LYS A 206 -21.41 3.24 0.33
N ARG A 207 -20.62 4.31 0.54
CA ARG A 207 -20.72 5.55 -0.24
C ARG A 207 -20.38 5.36 -1.72
N PHE A 208 -19.38 4.54 -2.03
CA PHE A 208 -18.95 4.26 -3.40
C PHE A 208 -19.68 3.10 -4.08
N ASN A 209 -20.62 2.45 -3.38
CA ASN A 209 -21.30 1.24 -3.82
C ASN A 209 -20.33 0.16 -4.34
N ILE A 210 -19.25 -0.09 -3.59
CA ILE A 210 -18.26 -1.14 -3.89
C ILE A 210 -17.98 -1.97 -2.65
N THR A 211 -17.38 -3.14 -2.82
CA THR A 211 -17.05 -4.01 -1.68
C THR A 211 -15.97 -3.39 -0.80
N HIS A 212 -16.02 -3.69 0.50
CA HIS A 212 -14.99 -3.30 1.46
C HIS A 212 -13.59 -3.79 1.05
N GLN A 213 -13.48 -5.00 0.48
CA GLN A 213 -12.23 -5.55 -0.02
C GLN A 213 -11.63 -4.67 -1.12
N ARG A 214 -12.47 -4.14 -2.03
CA ARG A 214 -12.01 -3.23 -3.09
C ARG A 214 -11.50 -1.91 -2.53
N ILE A 215 -12.14 -1.35 -1.50
CA ILE A 215 -11.62 -0.17 -0.79
C ILE A 215 -10.27 -0.46 -0.14
N SER A 216 -10.14 -1.60 0.55
CA SER A 216 -8.86 -2.00 1.14
C SER A 216 -7.76 -2.14 0.09
N GLN A 217 -8.08 -2.65 -1.10
CA GLN A 217 -7.13 -2.75 -2.20
C GLN A 217 -6.72 -1.36 -2.72
N ILE A 218 -7.69 -0.46 -2.94
CA ILE A 218 -7.42 0.91 -3.40
C ILE A 218 -6.49 1.63 -2.40
N ILE A 219 -6.79 1.56 -1.10
CA ILE A 219 -5.97 2.19 -0.05
C ILE A 219 -4.52 1.69 -0.06
N ARG A 220 -4.30 0.39 -0.35
CA ARG A 220 -2.94 -0.17 -0.46
C ARG A 220 -2.25 0.26 -1.76
N GLU A 221 -2.95 0.18 -2.89
CA GLU A 221 -2.43 0.59 -4.21
C GLU A 221 -2.06 2.08 -4.25
N SER A 222 -2.74 2.92 -3.47
CA SER A 222 -2.51 4.37 -3.42
C SER A 222 -1.66 4.83 -2.23
N CYS A 223 -1.02 3.92 -1.49
CA CYS A 223 -0.18 4.24 -0.33
C CYS A 223 -0.87 5.02 0.80
N LEU A 224 -2.21 4.96 0.91
CA LEU A 224 -3.00 5.65 1.94
C LEU A 224 -3.16 4.86 3.25
N TYR A 225 -2.49 3.70 3.37
CA TYR A 225 -2.70 2.77 4.48
C TYR A 225 -2.28 3.34 5.84
N GLU A 226 -1.12 3.98 5.93
CA GLU A 226 -0.65 4.55 7.21
C GLU A 226 -1.53 5.73 7.63
N LYS A 227 -1.89 6.63 6.71
CA LYS A 227 -2.84 7.73 6.95
C LYS A 227 -4.16 7.21 7.53
N TRP A 228 -4.74 6.16 6.93
CA TRP A 228 -5.96 5.54 7.45
C TRP A 228 -5.80 4.95 8.86
N LYS A 229 -4.68 4.27 9.12
CA LYS A 229 -4.40 3.65 10.41
C LYS A 229 -4.23 4.70 11.51
N GLU A 230 -3.56 5.81 11.22
CA GLU A 230 -3.41 6.95 12.12
C GLU A 230 -4.77 7.58 12.47
N THR A 231 -5.59 7.91 11.46
CA THR A 231 -6.92 8.50 11.71
C THR A 231 -7.81 7.55 12.51
N LYS A 232 -7.73 6.25 12.25
CA LYS A 232 -8.46 5.23 13.01
C LYS A 232 -8.01 5.17 14.47
N ILE A 233 -6.71 5.24 14.74
CA ILE A 233 -6.17 5.28 16.11
C ILE A 233 -6.62 6.56 16.81
N SER A 234 -6.52 7.71 16.14
CA SER A 234 -6.94 9.01 16.65
C SER A 234 -8.41 9.00 17.07
N LYS A 235 -9.33 8.59 16.19
CA LYS A 235 -10.76 8.46 16.52
C LYS A 235 -11.05 7.46 17.63
N ARG A 236 -10.30 6.35 17.69
CA ARG A 236 -10.44 5.38 18.80
C ARG A 236 -10.04 6.00 20.13
N ASN A 237 -8.98 6.80 20.14
CA ASN A 237 -8.50 7.50 21.33
C ASN A 237 -9.46 8.62 21.73
N GLU A 238 -9.99 9.37 20.76
CA GLU A 238 -11.01 10.39 20.98
C GLU A 238 -12.29 9.77 21.57
N LYS A 239 -12.79 8.65 21.01
CA LYS A 239 -13.95 7.94 21.56
C LYS A 239 -13.70 7.42 22.98
N LYS A 240 -12.49 6.94 23.28
CA LYS A 240 -12.10 6.55 24.65
C LYS A 240 -12.08 7.77 25.58
N ARG A 241 -11.52 8.89 25.13
CA ARG A 241 -11.46 10.15 25.87
C ARG A 241 -12.87 10.67 26.16
N TYR A 242 -13.74 10.73 25.15
CA TYR A 242 -15.14 11.12 25.29
C TYR A 242 -15.88 10.20 26.28
N LYS A 243 -15.70 8.87 26.19
CA LYS A 243 -16.30 7.92 27.14
C LYS A 243 -15.82 8.19 28.57
N LYS A 244 -14.52 8.47 28.77
CA LYS A 244 -13.94 8.81 30.06
C LYS A 244 -14.54 10.11 30.62
N ILE A 245 -14.56 11.19 29.84
CA ILE A 245 -15.16 12.48 30.22
C ILE A 245 -16.64 12.30 30.57
N LYS A 246 -17.40 11.56 29.76
CA LYS A 246 -18.81 11.27 30.03
C LYS A 246 -18.99 10.53 31.35
N GLN A 247 -18.12 9.55 31.66
CA GLN A 247 -18.16 8.83 32.93
C GLN A 247 -17.80 9.71 34.12
N GLU A 248 -16.79 10.57 33.98
CA GLU A 248 -16.40 11.56 35.00
C GLU A 248 -17.52 12.56 35.28
N LEU A 249 -18.18 13.07 34.23
CA LEU A 249 -19.33 13.98 34.37
C LEU A 249 -20.51 13.30 35.09
N ILE A 250 -20.86 12.07 34.71
CA ILE A 250 -21.91 11.29 35.38
C ILE A 250 -21.55 11.09 36.86
N PHE A 251 -20.30 10.72 37.15
CA PHE A 251 -19.83 10.57 38.52
C PHE A 251 -19.95 11.87 39.31
N MET A 252 -19.52 13.01 38.76
CA MET A 252 -19.62 14.31 39.42
C MET A 252 -21.07 14.69 39.73
N ILE A 253 -21.98 14.50 38.77
CA ILE A 253 -23.42 14.80 38.95
C ILE A 253 -24.00 13.92 40.07
N LEU A 254 -23.80 12.60 39.99
CA LEU A 254 -24.34 11.65 40.97
C LEU A 254 -23.72 11.85 42.36
N HIS A 255 -22.44 12.19 42.44
CA HIS A 255 -21.78 12.47 43.70
C HIS A 255 -22.32 13.77 44.33
N GLN A 256 -22.58 14.81 43.54
CA GLN A 256 -23.20 16.04 44.02
C GLN A 256 -24.62 15.83 44.51
N THR A 257 -25.45 15.04 43.81
CA THR A 257 -26.81 14.72 44.27
C THR A 257 -26.78 13.91 45.56
N ALA A 258 -25.93 12.89 45.62
CA ALA A 258 -25.73 12.07 46.83
C ALA A 258 -25.26 12.89 48.04
N LYS A 259 -24.42 13.90 47.82
CA LYS A 259 -23.95 14.82 48.87
C LYS A 259 -25.08 15.68 49.41
N ARG A 260 -25.99 16.15 48.54
CA ARG A 260 -27.17 16.92 48.94
C ARG A 260 -28.15 16.08 49.75
N GLU A 261 -28.33 14.81 49.37
CA GLU A 261 -29.22 13.86 50.05
C GLU A 261 -28.64 13.24 51.32
N GLN A 262 -27.37 13.52 51.65
CA GLN A 262 -26.64 12.93 52.78
C GLN A 262 -26.61 11.38 52.78
N ASN A 263 -26.76 10.75 51.62
CA ASN A 263 -26.79 9.29 51.49
C ASN A 263 -25.36 8.70 51.44
N ILE A 264 -24.75 8.50 52.62
CA ILE A 264 -23.37 7.99 52.75
C ILE A 264 -23.17 6.63 52.03
N PRO A 265 -24.07 5.62 52.17
CA PRO A 265 -23.93 4.36 51.45
C PRO A 265 -23.85 4.52 49.93
N PHE A 266 -24.69 5.39 49.36
CA PHE A 266 -24.71 5.65 47.93
C PHE A 266 -23.45 6.40 47.47
N GLN A 267 -22.95 7.35 48.25
CA GLN A 267 -21.66 8.03 47.97
C GLN A 267 -20.52 7.01 47.90
N LYS A 268 -20.42 6.10 48.87
CA LYS A 268 -19.38 5.06 48.91
C LYS A 268 -19.52 4.06 47.75
N ALA A 269 -20.75 3.73 47.36
CA ALA A 269 -21.02 2.93 46.17
C ALA A 269 -20.50 3.59 44.88
N LEU A 270 -20.70 4.90 44.72
CA LEU A 270 -20.17 5.68 43.60
C LEU A 270 -18.64 5.73 43.63
N GLU A 271 -18.04 6.10 44.76
CA GLU A 271 -16.59 6.15 44.92
C GLU A 271 -15.94 4.82 44.53
N TYR A 272 -16.48 3.70 45.01
CA TYR A 272 -15.97 2.37 44.66
C TYR A 272 -16.10 2.07 43.17
N LYS A 273 -17.29 2.29 42.60
CA LYS A 273 -17.62 1.93 41.22
C LYS A 273 -16.77 2.69 40.20
N TYR A 274 -16.46 3.96 40.49
CA TYR A 274 -15.71 4.83 39.58
C TYR A 274 -14.20 4.93 39.88
N SER A 275 -13.75 4.58 41.09
CA SER A 275 -12.30 4.51 41.41
C SER A 275 -11.62 3.23 40.88
N SER A 276 -12.39 2.15 40.68
CA SER A 276 -11.83 0.90 40.16
C SER A 276 -11.49 0.99 38.67
N LYS A 277 -10.21 0.75 38.32
CA LYS A 277 -9.76 0.60 36.92
C LYS A 277 -10.48 -0.54 36.18
N LYS A 278 -11.04 -1.52 36.90
CA LYS A 278 -11.81 -2.63 36.33
C LYS A 278 -13.29 -2.29 36.39
N SER A 279 -14.02 -2.53 35.30
CA SER A 279 -15.49 -2.44 35.34
C SER A 279 -16.02 -3.54 36.25
N ILE A 280 -16.40 -3.14 37.45
CA ILE A 280 -17.20 -3.91 38.38
C ILE A 280 -18.54 -4.16 37.67
N ARG A 281 -18.96 -5.43 37.57
CA ARG A 281 -20.20 -5.81 36.86
C ARG A 281 -21.44 -5.47 37.69
N GLU A 282 -21.23 -5.30 38.98
CA GLU A 282 -22.25 -5.11 39.99
C GLU A 282 -22.98 -3.78 39.79
N THR A 283 -24.30 -3.83 39.92
CA THR A 283 -25.19 -2.68 39.84
C THR A 283 -24.93 -1.71 40.99
N LEU A 284 -25.22 -0.43 40.75
CA LEU A 284 -25.00 0.60 41.78
C LEU A 284 -25.86 0.30 43.02
N GLU A 285 -27.10 -0.13 42.81
CA GLU A 285 -28.02 -0.57 43.85
C GLU A 285 -27.45 -1.68 44.75
N THR A 286 -26.83 -2.71 44.16
CA THR A 286 -26.20 -3.80 44.91
C THR A 286 -25.05 -3.30 45.79
N LEU A 287 -24.25 -2.39 45.26
CA LEU A 287 -23.16 -1.76 46.01
C LEU A 287 -23.71 -0.85 47.11
N THR A 288 -24.78 -0.08 46.84
CA THR A 288 -25.44 0.77 47.83
C THR A 288 -26.00 -0.07 48.98
N LYS A 289 -26.71 -1.18 48.68
CA LYS A 289 -27.19 -2.13 49.69
C LYS A 289 -26.04 -2.70 50.54
N PHE A 290 -24.92 -3.02 49.91
CA PHE A 290 -23.73 -3.47 50.63
C PHE A 290 -23.18 -2.43 51.60
N PHE A 291 -23.02 -1.17 51.16
CA PHE A 291 -22.54 -0.11 52.05
C PHE A 291 -23.56 0.22 53.14
N ASP A 292 -24.86 0.15 52.84
CA ASP A 292 -25.92 0.38 53.82
C ASP A 292 -25.80 -0.61 54.99
N LEU A 293 -25.61 -1.90 54.70
CA LEU A 293 -25.35 -2.91 55.72
C LEU A 293 -24.07 -2.63 56.52
N CYS A 294 -22.99 -2.16 55.87
CA CYS A 294 -21.75 -1.79 56.55
C CYS A 294 -21.92 -0.60 57.50
N TYR A 295 -22.74 0.40 57.14
CA TYR A 295 -22.99 1.60 57.95
C TYR A 295 -24.13 1.44 58.96
N SER A 296 -24.90 0.33 58.92
CA SER A 296 -25.99 0.06 59.87
C SER A 296 -25.56 -0.16 61.34
N GLY A 297 -24.25 -0.25 61.60
CA GLY A 297 -23.69 -0.54 62.93
C GLY A 297 -23.82 -2.01 63.37
N LYS A 298 -24.56 -2.84 62.62
CA LYS A 298 -24.69 -4.28 62.91
C LYS A 298 -23.46 -5.05 62.44
N THR A 299 -23.11 -6.10 63.18
CA THR A 299 -22.05 -7.01 62.75
C THR A 299 -22.60 -8.13 61.86
N TYR A 300 -22.02 -8.31 60.67
CA TYR A 300 -22.36 -9.36 59.71
C TYR A 300 -21.13 -10.23 59.42
N THR A 301 -21.32 -11.53 59.18
CA THR A 301 -20.28 -12.35 58.55
C THR A 301 -20.19 -12.04 57.06
N ILE A 302 -19.05 -12.33 56.42
CA ILE A 302 -18.89 -12.17 54.96
C ILE A 302 -19.93 -13.03 54.21
N THR A 303 -20.24 -14.22 54.72
CA THR A 303 -21.29 -15.10 54.19
C THR A 303 -22.68 -14.46 54.26
N ALA A 304 -23.01 -13.81 55.38
CA ALA A 304 -24.29 -13.12 55.54
C ALA A 304 -24.40 -11.90 54.61
N LEU A 305 -23.35 -11.08 54.51
CA LEU A 305 -23.30 -9.98 53.54
C LEU A 305 -23.46 -10.49 52.11
N SER A 306 -22.82 -11.62 51.79
CA SER A 306 -22.90 -12.23 50.47
C SER A 306 -24.34 -12.64 50.13
N LYS A 307 -25.03 -13.28 51.07
CA LYS A 307 -26.44 -13.67 50.92
C LYS A 307 -27.37 -12.46 50.79
N GLU A 308 -27.19 -11.45 51.63
CA GLU A 308 -28.06 -10.27 51.67
C GLU A 308 -27.88 -9.36 50.43
N THR A 309 -26.64 -9.18 49.99
CA THR A 309 -26.33 -8.27 48.88
C THR A 309 -26.33 -8.96 47.54
N GLY A 310 -26.18 -10.28 47.48
CA GLY A 310 -25.93 -11.03 46.25
C GLY A 310 -24.49 -10.88 45.72
N LEU A 311 -23.62 -10.17 46.44
CA LEU A 311 -22.20 -10.09 46.10
C LEU A 311 -21.48 -11.38 46.50
N THR A 312 -20.51 -11.84 45.71
CA THR A 312 -19.65 -12.94 46.16
C THR A 312 -18.75 -12.52 47.31
N GLU A 313 -18.42 -13.45 48.20
CA GLU A 313 -17.50 -13.19 49.33
C GLU A 313 -16.15 -12.61 48.88
N GLN A 314 -15.67 -13.03 47.69
CA GLN A 314 -14.44 -12.53 47.10
C GLN A 314 -14.54 -11.05 46.73
N ILE A 315 -15.66 -10.64 46.12
CA ILE A 315 -15.92 -9.24 45.76
C ILE A 315 -16.03 -8.40 47.03
N ILE A 316 -16.77 -8.86 48.03
CA ILE A 316 -16.88 -8.19 49.33
C ILE A 316 -15.51 -7.97 49.95
N GLY A 317 -14.68 -9.02 50.01
CA GLY A 317 -13.32 -8.92 50.53
C GLY A 317 -12.42 -7.98 49.72
N TYR A 318 -12.67 -7.84 48.42
CA TYR A 318 -11.96 -6.89 47.56
C TYR A 318 -12.41 -5.45 47.78
N ILE A 319 -13.72 -5.20 47.91
CA ILE A 319 -14.29 -3.88 48.26
C ILE A 319 -13.68 -3.37 49.56
N LEU A 320 -13.77 -4.18 50.63
CA LEU A 320 -13.32 -3.80 51.97
C LEU A 320 -11.79 -3.63 52.08
N ARG A 321 -11.02 -4.23 51.16
CA ARG A 321 -9.58 -4.00 51.05
C ARG A 321 -9.27 -2.67 50.35
N LYS A 322 -10.10 -2.29 49.39
CA LYS A 322 -9.93 -1.07 48.60
C LYS A 322 -10.44 0.18 49.30
N MET A 323 -11.39 0.02 50.22
CA MET A 323 -12.00 1.10 50.99
C MET A 323 -11.79 0.84 52.50
N PRO A 324 -10.58 1.11 53.01
CA PRO A 324 -10.24 0.83 54.41
C PRO A 324 -11.05 1.65 55.42
N GLU A 325 -11.63 2.77 55.00
CA GLU A 325 -12.48 3.66 55.80
C GLU A 325 -13.90 3.13 56.01
N VAL A 326 -14.31 2.12 55.25
CA VAL A 326 -15.64 1.52 55.39
C VAL A 326 -15.65 0.67 56.66
N PRO A 327 -16.61 0.88 57.58
CA PRO A 327 -16.72 0.07 58.78
C PRO A 327 -16.74 -1.40 58.40
N ARG A 328 -15.92 -2.23 59.07
CA ARG A 328 -15.91 -3.67 58.82
C ARG A 328 -16.99 -4.29 59.69
N PRO A 329 -18.13 -4.71 59.13
CA PRO A 329 -19.19 -5.31 59.94
C PRO A 329 -18.81 -6.71 60.44
N TYR A 330 -17.67 -7.29 60.02
CA TYR A 330 -17.28 -8.63 60.45
C TYR A 330 -16.14 -8.58 61.46
N LYS A 331 -16.22 -9.43 62.49
CA LYS A 331 -15.04 -9.80 63.27
C LYS A 331 -14.05 -10.46 62.32
N LEU A 332 -12.82 -9.95 62.25
CA LEU A 332 -11.73 -10.64 61.54
C LEU A 332 -11.75 -12.09 62.00
N ARG A 333 -11.80 -13.06 61.06
CA ARG A 333 -11.74 -14.49 61.39
C ARG A 333 -10.64 -14.65 62.44
N GLN A 334 -11.00 -15.14 63.63
CA GLN A 334 -10.02 -15.44 64.66
C GLN A 334 -8.98 -16.31 63.98
N ARG A 335 -7.74 -15.83 63.92
CA ARG A 335 -6.66 -16.62 63.33
C ARG A 335 -6.64 -17.91 64.12
N THR A 336 -6.75 -19.05 63.45
CA THR A 336 -6.57 -20.34 64.11
C THR A 336 -5.20 -20.29 64.78
N VAL A 337 -5.20 -20.17 66.11
CA VAL A 337 -3.98 -20.18 66.89
C VAL A 337 -3.51 -21.63 66.85
N LEU A 338 -2.42 -21.87 66.14
CA LEU A 338 -1.83 -23.20 66.11
C LEU A 338 -1.14 -23.44 67.45
N ARG A 339 -1.30 -24.65 67.96
CA ARG A 339 -0.47 -25.12 69.08
C ARG A 339 0.96 -25.31 68.59
N LYS A 340 1.95 -25.17 69.48
CA LYS A 340 3.38 -25.35 69.13
C LYS A 340 3.64 -26.70 68.42
N GLU A 341 3.03 -27.77 68.93
CA GLU A 341 3.08 -29.11 68.32
C GLU A 341 2.60 -29.13 66.87
N GLN A 342 1.51 -28.41 66.56
CA GLN A 342 1.00 -28.33 65.18
C GLN A 342 1.95 -27.54 64.27
N GLU A 343 2.63 -26.52 64.79
CA GLU A 343 3.64 -25.79 64.01
C GLU A 343 4.87 -26.65 63.72
N GLU A 344 5.31 -27.47 64.67
CA GLU A 344 6.38 -28.44 64.47
C GLU A 344 6.00 -29.54 63.47
N LEU A 345 4.76 -30.03 63.50
CA LEU A 345 4.24 -30.98 62.51
C LEU A 345 4.20 -30.35 61.11
N ILE A 346 3.77 -29.09 60.97
CA ILE A 346 3.78 -28.39 59.68
C ILE A 346 5.21 -28.21 59.17
N LYS A 347 6.16 -27.89 60.06
CA LYS A 347 7.58 -27.75 59.71
C LYS A 347 8.13 -29.06 59.18
N ARG A 348 7.91 -30.18 59.86
CA ARG A 348 8.31 -31.52 59.39
C ARG A 348 7.61 -31.91 58.09
N ALA A 349 6.32 -31.63 57.96
CA ALA A 349 5.58 -31.89 56.73
C ALA A 349 6.12 -31.11 55.52
N SER A 350 6.70 -29.93 55.74
CA SER A 350 7.33 -29.13 54.68
C SER A 350 8.58 -29.77 54.07
N GLU A 351 9.20 -30.70 54.79
CA GLU A 351 10.37 -31.46 54.35
C GLU A 351 9.99 -32.76 53.63
N THR A 352 8.69 -33.08 53.54
CA THR A 352 8.17 -34.22 52.78
C THR A 352 7.81 -33.81 51.36
N GLU A 353 7.69 -34.79 50.46
CA GLU A 353 7.24 -34.57 49.08
C GLU A 353 5.70 -34.43 48.94
N LEU A 354 4.97 -34.41 50.06
CA LEU A 354 3.51 -34.29 50.05
C LEU A 354 3.06 -32.91 49.57
N ASN A 355 1.97 -32.87 48.81
CA ASN A 355 1.38 -31.60 48.43
C ASN A 355 0.61 -30.96 49.60
N ILE A 356 0.29 -29.67 49.49
CA ILE A 356 -0.42 -28.91 50.56
C ILE A 356 -1.77 -29.55 50.96
N ARG A 357 -2.49 -30.18 50.03
CA ARG A 357 -3.79 -30.83 50.31
C ARG A 357 -3.61 -32.12 51.09
N ASP A 358 -2.58 -32.89 50.79
CA ASP A 358 -2.24 -34.11 51.51
C ASP A 358 -1.75 -33.78 52.91
N ILE A 359 -0.88 -32.78 53.06
CA ILE A 359 -0.44 -32.28 54.37
C ILE A 359 -1.65 -31.81 55.20
N SER A 360 -2.58 -31.07 54.59
CA SER A 360 -3.83 -30.63 55.24
C SER A 360 -4.68 -31.81 55.68
N TYR A 361 -4.77 -32.86 54.85
CA TYR A 361 -5.50 -34.09 55.15
C TYR A 361 -4.88 -34.84 56.34
N PHE A 362 -3.58 -35.16 56.28
CA PHE A 362 -2.90 -35.92 57.31
C PHE A 362 -2.75 -35.16 58.63
N LEU A 363 -2.56 -33.85 58.61
CA LEU A 363 -2.49 -33.06 59.85
C LEU A 363 -3.88 -32.73 60.43
N LYS A 364 -4.97 -33.07 59.71
CA LYS A 364 -6.35 -32.66 60.06
C LYS A 364 -6.47 -31.14 60.28
N LEU A 365 -5.73 -30.36 59.50
CA LEU A 365 -5.68 -28.89 59.57
C LEU A 365 -6.34 -28.27 58.33
N PRO A 366 -7.04 -27.12 58.46
CA PRO A 366 -7.66 -26.48 57.30
C PRO A 366 -6.65 -26.08 56.24
N LEU A 367 -6.98 -26.29 54.96
CA LEU A 367 -6.08 -26.06 53.83
C LEU A 367 -5.45 -24.66 53.83
N TYR A 368 -6.23 -23.62 54.15
CA TYR A 368 -5.74 -22.24 54.16
C TYR A 368 -4.68 -21.97 55.25
N VAL A 369 -4.67 -22.78 56.32
CA VAL A 369 -3.69 -22.69 57.40
C VAL A 369 -2.33 -23.21 56.93
N ILE A 370 -2.36 -24.34 56.20
CA ILE A 370 -1.16 -24.94 55.59
C ILE A 370 -0.65 -24.07 54.43
N SER A 371 -1.54 -23.62 53.54
CA SER A 371 -1.15 -22.84 52.36
C SER A 371 -0.55 -21.47 52.66
N LYS A 372 -0.79 -20.94 53.87
CA LYS A 372 -0.18 -19.70 54.32
C LYS A 372 1.27 -19.90 54.77
N ARG A 373 1.64 -21.10 55.22
CA ARG A 373 2.95 -21.44 55.78
C ARG A 373 3.86 -22.12 54.76
N LEU A 374 3.29 -22.91 53.86
CA LEU A 374 4.02 -23.71 52.89
C LEU A 374 3.74 -23.27 51.45
N LYS A 375 4.76 -23.37 50.60
CA LYS A 375 4.62 -23.24 49.13
C LYS A 375 4.65 -24.66 48.55
N SER A 376 3.63 -25.05 47.76
CA SER A 376 3.55 -26.39 47.18
C SER A 376 4.47 -26.49 45.98
N ASN A 377 5.32 -27.52 45.92
CA ASN A 377 6.15 -27.80 44.74
C ASN A 377 5.75 -29.09 44.00
N THR A 378 4.95 -29.98 44.61
CA THR A 378 4.59 -31.28 44.02
C THR A 378 3.18 -31.30 43.42
N LYS A 379 3.01 -32.01 42.30
CA LYS A 379 1.74 -32.16 41.57
C LYS A 379 0.94 -33.40 41.98
N GLU A 380 1.61 -34.42 42.52
CA GLU A 380 0.96 -35.68 42.88
C GLU A 380 0.21 -35.57 44.21
N SER A 381 -0.95 -36.22 44.33
CA SER A 381 -1.79 -36.22 45.54
C SER A 381 -1.95 -37.63 46.09
N TYR A 382 -1.63 -37.76 47.37
CA TYR A 382 -1.66 -39.00 48.13
C TYR A 382 -2.89 -39.14 49.05
N ARG A 383 -3.69 -38.07 49.22
CA ARG A 383 -4.94 -38.11 49.99
C ARG A 383 -5.88 -39.22 49.50
N LEU A 384 -6.20 -39.24 48.21
CA LEU A 384 -7.16 -40.20 47.68
C LEU A 384 -6.65 -41.65 47.72
N PRO A 385 -5.40 -41.95 47.30
CA PRO A 385 -4.83 -43.28 47.50
C PRO A 385 -4.88 -43.76 48.95
N SER A 386 -4.53 -42.89 49.91
CA SER A 386 -4.55 -43.20 51.35
C SER A 386 -5.95 -43.62 51.83
N GLN A 387 -7.00 -42.89 51.42
CA GLN A 387 -8.40 -43.24 51.73
C GLN A 387 -8.85 -44.56 51.10
N ILE A 388 -8.41 -44.84 49.87
CA ILE A 388 -8.73 -46.10 49.17
C ILE A 388 -8.06 -47.29 49.89
N TYR A 389 -6.79 -47.15 50.29
CA TYR A 389 -6.06 -48.22 50.99
C TYR A 389 -6.66 -48.49 52.37
N GLU A 390 -7.08 -47.43 53.09
CA GLU A 390 -7.80 -47.56 54.37
C GLU A 390 -9.09 -48.36 54.21
N ALA A 391 -9.94 -47.99 53.24
CA ALA A 391 -11.20 -48.70 53.00
C ALA A 391 -10.97 -50.15 52.53
N GLN A 392 -9.97 -50.39 51.68
CA GLN A 392 -9.65 -51.76 51.26
C GLN A 392 -9.18 -52.63 52.45
N ASP A 393 -8.33 -52.09 53.32
CA ASP A 393 -7.83 -52.81 54.50
C ASP A 393 -8.93 -53.08 55.55
N LEU A 394 -10.03 -52.31 55.51
CA LEU A 394 -11.24 -52.54 56.30
C LEU A 394 -12.18 -53.58 55.68
N GLY A 395 -11.84 -54.13 54.51
CA GLY A 395 -12.59 -55.21 53.85
C GLY A 395 -13.67 -54.74 52.87
N PHE A 396 -13.75 -53.44 52.56
CA PHE A 396 -14.69 -52.94 51.57
C PHE A 396 -14.32 -53.40 50.15
N THR A 397 -15.32 -53.77 49.38
CA THR A 397 -15.20 -54.11 47.95
C THR A 397 -14.93 -52.85 47.11
N ILE A 398 -14.36 -53.03 45.91
CA ILE A 398 -14.06 -51.91 44.99
C ILE A 398 -15.29 -51.02 44.73
N LYS A 399 -16.47 -51.64 44.62
CA LYS A 399 -17.74 -50.94 44.39
C LYS A 399 -18.16 -50.12 45.62
N GLU A 400 -18.05 -50.69 46.83
CA GLU A 400 -18.36 -49.97 48.06
C GLU A 400 -17.38 -48.82 48.32
N ILE A 401 -16.08 -49.00 48.01
CA ILE A 401 -15.08 -47.92 48.11
C ILE A 401 -15.42 -46.79 47.13
N ALA A 402 -15.79 -47.14 45.90
CA ALA A 402 -16.18 -46.17 44.87
C ALA A 402 -17.41 -45.36 45.31
N GLU A 403 -18.41 -46.02 45.89
CA GLU A 403 -19.61 -45.39 46.45
C GLU A 403 -19.29 -44.52 47.67
N LEU A 404 -18.52 -45.03 48.63
CA LEU A 404 -18.14 -44.34 49.87
C LEU A 404 -17.38 -43.03 49.61
N LEU A 405 -16.52 -43.02 48.58
CA LEU A 405 -15.66 -41.88 48.24
C LEU A 405 -16.23 -41.02 47.09
N ASP A 406 -17.40 -41.36 46.55
CA ASP A 406 -18.02 -40.72 45.38
C ASP A 406 -17.07 -40.60 44.18
N ILE A 407 -16.46 -41.72 43.80
CA ILE A 407 -15.55 -41.83 42.65
C ILE A 407 -15.88 -43.03 41.77
N LYS A 408 -15.32 -43.08 40.56
CA LYS A 408 -15.52 -44.21 39.63
C LYS A 408 -14.73 -45.44 40.07
N GLU A 409 -15.31 -46.63 39.93
CA GLU A 409 -14.66 -47.92 40.24
C GLU A 409 -13.32 -48.11 39.51
N ASP A 410 -13.21 -47.69 38.25
CA ASP A 410 -11.97 -47.77 37.47
C ASP A 410 -10.82 -46.97 38.11
N LYS A 411 -11.17 -45.85 38.75
CA LYS A 411 -10.19 -45.03 39.47
C LYS A 411 -9.72 -45.75 40.73
N VAL A 412 -10.62 -46.42 41.44
CA VAL A 412 -10.28 -47.25 42.61
C VAL A 412 -9.33 -48.36 42.18
N LYS A 413 -9.68 -49.12 41.12
CA LYS A 413 -8.82 -50.19 40.56
C LYS A 413 -7.43 -49.68 40.22
N LYS A 414 -7.33 -48.56 39.49
CA LYS A 414 -6.05 -47.97 39.10
C LYS A 414 -5.20 -47.55 40.30
N GLU A 415 -5.79 -46.95 41.33
CA GLU A 415 -5.02 -46.58 42.52
C GLU A 415 -4.57 -47.82 43.33
N LEU A 416 -5.38 -48.88 43.37
CA LEU A 416 -5.01 -50.16 43.98
C LEU A 416 -3.87 -50.86 43.24
N GLU A 417 -3.84 -50.81 41.91
CA GLU A 417 -2.70 -51.30 41.09
C GLU A 417 -1.41 -50.55 41.41
N LEU A 418 -1.50 -49.24 41.70
CA LEU A 418 -0.37 -48.39 42.08
C LEU A 418 0.00 -48.46 43.58
N ARG A 419 -0.69 -49.32 44.36
CA ARG A 419 -0.49 -49.41 45.81
C ARG A 419 0.94 -49.71 46.19
N ALA A 420 1.57 -50.68 45.52
CA ALA A 420 2.95 -51.07 45.78
C ALA A 420 3.96 -49.90 45.61
N GLU A 421 3.67 -48.97 44.70
CA GLU A 421 4.55 -47.81 44.45
C GLU A 421 4.27 -46.65 45.41
N LYS A 422 3.00 -46.34 45.67
CA LYS A 422 2.60 -45.16 46.44
C LYS A 422 2.64 -45.38 47.95
N GLU A 423 2.33 -46.59 48.41
CA GLU A 423 2.25 -46.92 49.83
C GLU A 423 3.57 -46.63 50.60
N PRO A 424 4.77 -47.03 50.11
CA PRO A 424 6.03 -46.73 50.78
C PRO A 424 6.28 -45.22 50.93
N LYS A 425 5.96 -44.44 49.89
CA LYS A 425 6.12 -42.98 49.88
C LYS A 425 5.24 -42.32 50.94
N ILE A 426 3.98 -42.77 51.07
CA ILE A 426 3.06 -42.26 52.09
C ILE A 426 3.54 -42.64 53.50
N LYS A 427 3.92 -43.89 53.73
CA LYS A 427 4.43 -44.35 55.04
C LYS A 427 5.69 -43.59 55.45
N GLN A 428 6.61 -43.36 54.51
CA GLN A 428 7.82 -42.57 54.76
C GLN A 428 7.47 -41.14 55.16
N ALA A 429 6.57 -40.48 54.43
CA ALA A 429 6.13 -39.13 54.76
C ALA A 429 5.44 -39.05 56.13
N LEU A 430 4.55 -39.99 56.46
CA LEU A 430 3.91 -40.05 57.79
C LEU A 430 4.93 -40.29 58.91
N THR A 431 5.90 -41.17 58.67
CA THR A 431 6.98 -41.46 59.63
C THR A 431 7.83 -40.22 59.88
N GLN A 432 8.16 -39.45 58.83
CA GLN A 432 8.89 -38.19 58.96
C GLN A 432 8.08 -37.13 59.71
N ILE A 433 6.79 -36.98 59.37
CA ILE A 433 5.90 -35.99 60.00
C ILE A 433 5.72 -36.27 61.49
N TYR A 434 5.42 -37.50 61.87
CA TYR A 434 5.05 -37.85 63.24
C TYR A 434 6.19 -38.44 64.08
N GLN A 435 7.37 -38.71 63.48
CA GLN A 435 8.51 -39.37 64.14
C GLN A 435 8.16 -40.72 64.79
N LYS A 436 7.21 -41.44 64.19
CA LYS A 436 6.79 -42.79 64.62
C LYS A 436 6.66 -43.66 63.39
N LYS A 437 7.02 -44.95 63.48
CA LYS A 437 6.86 -45.91 62.39
C LYS A 437 5.37 -46.19 62.14
N PHE A 438 4.93 -46.06 60.89
CA PHE A 438 3.57 -46.42 60.46
C PHE A 438 3.58 -47.72 59.66
N GLU A 439 2.77 -48.69 60.09
CA GLU A 439 2.59 -49.95 59.35
C GLU A 439 1.62 -49.80 58.17
N LYS A 440 0.81 -48.75 58.16
CA LYS A 440 -0.25 -48.49 57.18
C LYS A 440 -0.08 -47.09 56.55
N PRO A 441 -0.47 -46.86 55.28
CA PRO A 441 -0.34 -45.56 54.60
C PRO A 441 -1.45 -44.56 54.94
N TYR A 442 -1.95 -44.58 56.16
CA TYR A 442 -3.01 -43.71 56.69
C TYR A 442 -2.88 -43.62 58.23
N LEU A 443 -3.61 -42.71 58.85
CA LEU A 443 -3.48 -42.34 60.27
C LEU A 443 -4.48 -43.03 61.18
#